data_AF-C7H5S3-F1
#
_entry.id   AF-C7H5S3-F1
#
_cell.length_a   1.000
_cell.length_b   1.000
_cell.length_c   1.000
_cell.angle_alpha   90.00
_cell.angle_beta   90.00
_cell.angle_gamma   90.00
#
_symmetry.space_group_name_H-M   'P 1'
#
loop_
_entity.id
_entity.type
_entity.pdbx_description
1 polymer ?
#
loop_
_entity_poly.entity_id
_entity_poly.type
_entity_poly.pdbx_seq_one_letter_code
_entity_poly.pdbx_strand_id
1 'polypeptide(L)'
;MKQANCGEGITMKFRELCAKEIVQLSNGACLGRADDLELDPATAQVKSLLLLGQPHLFGLLGRDETLVIPWTDIETLGVDAILVRTELPEPEAKKQGFWQKMRHWLDG
;
A
#
# COMPACT_ATOMS: atom_id res chain seq x y z
N MET A 1 -10.62 -29.12 -3.40
CA MET A 1 -11.69 -28.22 -3.86
C MET A 1 -12.48 -27.74 -2.66
N LYS A 2 -12.33 -26.47 -2.28
CA LYS A 2 -13.30 -25.79 -1.42
C LYS A 2 -13.67 -24.49 -2.12
N GLN A 3 -14.75 -24.55 -2.88
CA GLN A 3 -15.50 -23.38 -3.27
C GLN A 3 -16.19 -22.86 -2.02
N ALA A 4 -15.95 -21.60 -1.67
CA ALA A 4 -16.86 -20.86 -0.81
C ALA A 4 -17.86 -20.16 -1.74
N ASN A 5 -19.14 -20.48 -1.59
CA ASN A 5 -20.23 -19.79 -2.26
C ASN A 5 -20.39 -18.38 -1.66
N CYS A 6 -20.43 -17.35 -2.51
CA CYS A 6 -21.21 -16.14 -2.25
C CYS A 6 -22.05 -15.88 -3.50
N GLY A 7 -23.37 -15.81 -3.31
CA GLY A 7 -24.36 -15.56 -4.37
C GLY A 7 -24.41 -14.08 -4.78
N GLU A 8 -25.13 -13.84 -5.88
CA GLU A 8 -25.25 -12.56 -6.60
C GLU A 8 -23.96 -12.10 -7.30
N GLY A 9 -24.08 -11.63 -8.54
CA GLY A 9 -22.93 -11.35 -9.42
C GLY A 9 -21.90 -10.46 -8.71
N ILE A 10 -20.71 -11.02 -8.48
CA ILE A 10 -19.65 -10.45 -7.63
C ILE A 10 -19.05 -9.24 -8.34
N THR A 11 -19.78 -8.14 -8.33
CA THR A 11 -19.29 -6.81 -8.70
C THR A 11 -18.88 -6.10 -7.42
N MET A 12 -17.69 -5.51 -7.43
CA MET A 12 -17.17 -4.70 -6.34
C MET A 12 -16.96 -3.29 -6.86
N LYS A 13 -17.33 -2.29 -6.08
CA LYS A 13 -17.07 -0.88 -6.43
C LYS A 13 -15.64 -0.53 -6.08
N PHE A 14 -15.05 0.39 -6.85
CA PHE A 14 -13.72 0.93 -6.55
C PHE A 14 -13.59 1.45 -5.10
N ARG A 15 -14.61 2.15 -4.60
CA ARG A 15 -14.65 2.62 -3.21
C ARG A 15 -14.57 1.48 -2.18
N GLU A 16 -15.19 0.34 -2.46
CA GLU A 16 -15.15 -0.83 -1.59
C GLU A 16 -13.78 -1.50 -1.63
N LEU A 17 -13.12 -1.49 -2.80
CA LEU A 17 -11.75 -1.95 -2.96
C LEU A 17 -10.77 -1.08 -2.14
N CYS A 18 -10.85 0.25 -2.26
CA CYS A 18 -10.04 1.20 -1.50
C CYS A 18 -10.31 1.22 0.01
N ALA A 19 -11.45 0.68 0.46
CA ALA A 19 -11.75 0.58 1.89
C ALA A 19 -10.97 -0.54 2.58
N LYS A 20 -10.42 -1.50 1.82
CA LYS A 20 -9.74 -2.68 2.34
C LYS A 20 -8.29 -2.40 2.67
N GLU A 21 -7.80 -3.04 3.73
CA GLU A 21 -6.39 -2.99 4.11
C GLU A 21 -5.56 -3.92 3.20
N ILE A 22 -4.47 -3.41 2.63
CA ILE A 22 -3.54 -4.21 1.83
C ILE A 22 -2.52 -4.82 2.79
N VAL A 23 -2.45 -6.15 2.79
CA VAL A 23 -1.64 -6.91 3.75
C VAL A 23 -0.70 -7.84 3.00
N GLN A 24 0.59 -7.78 3.36
CA GLN A 24 1.61 -8.62 2.76
C GLN A 24 1.53 -10.05 3.30
N LEU A 25 1.51 -11.04 2.41
CA LEU A 25 1.41 -12.45 2.79
C LEU A 25 2.66 -13.02 3.46
N SER A 26 3.84 -12.48 3.14
CA SER A 26 5.12 -13.01 3.61
C SER A 26 5.32 -12.82 5.12
N ASN A 27 4.91 -11.68 5.65
CA ASN A 27 5.17 -11.26 7.04
C ASN A 27 3.93 -10.71 7.76
N GLY A 28 2.79 -10.56 7.09
CA GLY A 28 1.56 -10.00 7.65
C GLY A 28 1.57 -8.48 7.84
N ALA A 29 2.52 -7.75 7.24
CA ALA A 29 2.61 -6.30 7.34
C ALA A 29 1.41 -5.62 6.67
N CYS A 30 0.78 -4.68 7.37
CA CYS A 30 -0.26 -3.81 6.82
C CYS A 30 0.41 -2.66 6.06
N LEU A 31 0.17 -2.59 4.76
CA LEU A 31 0.80 -1.62 3.84
C LEU A 31 -0.01 -0.33 3.72
N GLY A 32 -1.24 -0.31 4.24
CA GLY A 32 -2.19 0.77 4.07
C GLY A 32 -3.30 0.37 3.10
N ARG A 33 -3.88 1.37 2.42
CA ARG A 33 -5.02 1.20 1.52
C ARG A 33 -4.71 1.84 0.18
N ALA A 34 -5.34 1.33 -0.88
CA ALA A 34 -5.21 1.94 -2.20
C ALA A 34 -5.86 3.33 -2.21
N ASP A 35 -5.09 4.33 -2.60
CA ASP A 35 -5.57 5.69 -2.87
C ASP A 35 -6.11 5.80 -4.30
N ASP A 36 -5.51 5.05 -5.23
CA ASP A 36 -5.87 5.05 -6.65
C ASP A 36 -5.58 3.70 -7.34
N LEU A 37 -5.92 3.58 -8.62
CA LEU A 37 -5.56 2.44 -9.47
C LEU A 37 -5.13 2.88 -10.87
N GLU A 38 -4.33 2.06 -11.53
CA GLU A 38 -3.98 2.24 -12.95
C GLU A 38 -4.85 1.36 -13.83
N LEU A 39 -5.37 1.92 -14.93
CA LEU A 39 -6.13 1.19 -15.94
C LEU A 39 -5.35 1.16 -17.26
N ASP A 40 -5.41 0.04 -17.96
CA ASP A 40 -5.06 -0.02 -19.37
C ASP A 40 -6.15 0.71 -20.19
N PRO A 41 -5.81 1.79 -20.91
CA PRO A 41 -6.80 2.58 -21.66
C PRO A 41 -7.42 1.82 -22.84
N ALA A 42 -6.77 0.78 -23.36
CA ALA A 42 -7.28 0.00 -24.47
C ALA A 42 -8.25 -1.10 -24.02
N THR A 43 -7.99 -1.72 -22.86
CA THR A 43 -8.74 -2.89 -22.37
C THR A 43 -9.64 -2.59 -21.17
N ALA A 44 -9.51 -1.41 -20.56
CA ALA A 44 -10.12 -1.02 -19.29
C ALA A 44 -9.81 -1.97 -18.11
N GLN A 45 -8.75 -2.77 -18.22
CA GLN A 45 -8.31 -3.68 -17.15
C GLN A 45 -7.47 -2.93 -16.12
N VAL A 46 -7.65 -3.28 -14.84
CA VAL A 46 -6.80 -2.77 -13.76
C VAL A 46 -5.41 -3.38 -13.85
N LYS A 47 -4.38 -2.53 -13.84
CA LYS A 47 -2.97 -2.91 -13.93
C LYS A 47 -2.30 -2.94 -12.57
N SER A 48 -2.62 -1.98 -11.70
CA SER A 48 -2.01 -1.83 -10.38
C SER A 48 -2.92 -1.05 -9.43
N LEU A 49 -2.69 -1.22 -8.14
CA LEU A 49 -3.20 -0.36 -7.08
C LEU A 49 -2.07 0.56 -6.61
N LEU A 50 -2.40 1.82 -6.33
CA LEU A 50 -1.45 2.85 -5.91
C LEU A 50 -1.72 3.23 -4.46
N LEU A 51 -0.69 3.15 -3.62
CA LEU A 51 -0.68 3.70 -2.27
C LEU A 51 0.24 4.92 -2.29
N LEU A 52 -0.33 6.11 -2.26
CA LEU A 52 0.40 7.36 -2.36
C LEU A 52 1.15 7.62 -1.05
N GLY A 53 2.43 7.93 -1.16
CA GLY A 53 3.28 8.17 0.00
C GLY A 53 2.78 9.32 0.87
N GLN A 54 2.91 9.16 2.19
CA GLN A 54 2.41 10.15 3.15
C GLN A 54 3.28 11.42 3.13
N PRO A 55 2.68 12.61 3.28
CA PRO A 55 3.45 13.85 3.41
C PRO A 55 4.17 13.94 4.75
N HIS A 56 5.45 14.29 4.70
CA HIS A 56 6.27 14.55 5.88
C HIS A 56 6.18 16.02 6.31
N LEU A 57 6.13 16.25 7.64
CA LEU A 57 6.13 17.57 8.29
C LEU A 57 5.27 18.61 7.53
N PHE A 58 3.95 18.41 7.50
CA PHE A 58 2.99 19.27 6.78
C PHE A 58 3.32 19.51 5.29
N GLY A 59 4.10 18.62 4.66
CA GLY A 59 4.54 18.72 3.26
C GLY A 59 5.87 19.46 3.06
N LEU A 60 6.53 19.93 4.12
CA LEU A 60 7.80 20.67 4.03
C LEU A 60 9.03 19.77 3.82
N LEU A 61 8.91 18.47 4.10
CA LEU A 61 9.99 17.47 3.93
C LEU A 61 9.71 16.47 2.80
N GLY A 62 8.81 16.83 1.87
CA GLY A 62 8.43 15.95 0.76
C GLY A 62 7.42 14.88 1.16
N ARG A 63 7.29 13.84 0.32
CA ARG A 63 6.39 12.70 0.47
C ARG A 63 7.19 11.41 0.36
N ASP A 64 6.71 10.36 1.03
CA ASP A 64 7.16 9.00 0.73
C ASP A 64 6.95 8.67 -0.76
N GLU A 65 7.68 7.68 -1.25
CA GLU A 65 7.44 7.13 -2.58
C GLU A 65 6.07 6.44 -2.66
N THR A 66 5.44 6.51 -3.82
CA THR A 66 4.20 5.77 -4.08
C THR A 66 4.51 4.28 -4.17
N LEU A 67 3.88 3.49 -3.31
CA LEU A 67 3.93 2.04 -3.41
C LEU A 67 2.94 1.57 -4.48
N VAL A 68 3.46 0.86 -5.48
CA VAL A 68 2.68 0.29 -6.57
C VAL A 68 2.53 -1.20 -6.34
N ILE A 69 1.28 -1.67 -6.29
CA ILE A 69 0.93 -3.09 -6.15
C ILE A 69 0.39 -3.58 -7.50
N PRO A 70 1.16 -4.37 -8.26
CA PRO A 70 0.66 -4.97 -9.50
C PRO A 70 -0.59 -5.81 -9.25
N TRP A 71 -1.57 -5.74 -10.15
CA TRP A 71 -2.79 -6.55 -10.03
C TRP A 71 -2.49 -8.06 -10.02
N THR A 72 -1.40 -8.46 -10.67
CA THR A 72 -0.89 -9.84 -10.70
C THR A 72 -0.43 -10.37 -9.35
N ASP A 73 -0.10 -9.47 -8.41
CA ASP A 73 0.43 -9.84 -7.10
C ASP A 73 -0.69 -9.99 -6.05
N ILE A 74 -1.93 -9.66 -6.41
CA ILE A 74 -3.10 -9.84 -5.57
C ILE A 74 -3.49 -11.31 -5.57
N GLU A 75 -3.40 -11.93 -4.40
CA GLU A 75 -3.76 -13.34 -4.21
C GLU A 75 -5.22 -13.51 -3.80
N THR A 76 -5.74 -12.59 -3.00
CA THR A 76 -7.11 -12.69 -2.49
C THR A 76 -7.68 -11.31 -2.19
N LEU A 77 -8.85 -11.03 -2.75
CA LEU A 77 -9.71 -9.91 -2.38
C LEU A 77 -10.73 -10.40 -1.34
N GLY A 78 -10.42 -10.19 -0.07
CA GLY A 78 -11.28 -10.55 1.06
C GLY A 78 -12.37 -9.50 1.33
N VAL A 79 -13.12 -9.71 2.41
CA VAL A 79 -14.15 -8.76 2.87
C VAL A 79 -13.52 -7.45 3.37
N ASP A 80 -12.44 -7.54 4.13
CA ASP A 80 -11.79 -6.37 4.76
C ASP A 80 -10.35 -6.15 4.31
N ALA A 81 -9.72 -7.14 3.68
CA ALA A 81 -8.30 -7.10 3.33
C ALA A 81 -8.02 -7.60 1.91
N ILE A 82 -6.97 -7.05 1.31
CA ILE A 82 -6.37 -7.48 0.05
C ILE A 82 -5.03 -8.12 0.39
N LEU A 83 -4.88 -9.41 0.11
CA LEU A 83 -3.66 -10.15 0.39
C LEU A 83 -2.73 -10.11 -0.84
N VAL A 84 -1.48 -9.67 -0.64
CA VAL A 84 -0.53 -9.45 -1.73
C VAL A 84 0.81 -10.13 -1.49
N ARG A 85 1.50 -10.51 -2.57
CA ARG A 85 2.88 -11.04 -2.53
C ARG A 85 3.95 -10.03 -2.93
N THR A 86 3.58 -8.78 -3.21
CA THR A 86 4.51 -7.75 -3.66
C THR A 86 5.73 -7.65 -2.74
N GLU A 87 6.91 -7.70 -3.36
CA GLU A 87 8.18 -7.50 -2.68
C GLU A 87 8.34 -6.01 -2.38
N LEU A 88 8.54 -5.68 -1.10
CA LEU A 88 8.73 -4.29 -0.69
C LEU A 88 10.23 -3.97 -0.70
N PRO A 89 10.62 -2.77 -1.14
CA PRO A 89 11.97 -2.29 -0.91
C PRO A 89 12.23 -2.27 0.61
N GLU A 90 13.46 -2.64 1.00
CA GLU A 90 13.89 -2.58 2.39
C GLU A 90 13.61 -1.18 2.94
N PRO A 91 12.97 -1.03 4.11
CA PRO A 91 12.69 0.28 4.67
C PRO A 91 14.02 1.00 4.87
N GLU A 92 14.20 2.16 4.22
CA GLU A 92 15.38 2.97 4.45
C GLU A 92 15.48 3.28 5.94
N ALA A 93 16.50 2.71 6.60
CA ALA A 93 16.73 2.93 8.02
C ALA A 93 16.86 4.45 8.24
N LYS A 94 15.82 5.07 8.83
CA LYS A 94 15.78 6.50 9.13
C LYS A 94 17.07 6.90 9.85
N LYS A 95 17.97 7.57 9.12
CA LYS A 95 19.32 7.87 9.58
C LYS A 95 19.25 8.62 10.90
N GLN A 96 19.95 8.08 11.89
CA GLN A 96 20.19 8.56 13.25
C GLN A 96 20.81 9.99 13.35
N GLY A 97 20.90 10.75 12.24
CA GLY A 97 21.63 12.01 12.15
C GLY A 97 20.94 13.21 12.80
N PHE A 98 19.62 13.20 12.98
CA PHE A 98 18.92 14.32 13.62
C PHE A 98 19.21 14.36 15.13
N TRP A 99 19.16 13.20 15.81
CA TRP A 99 19.44 13.08 17.23
C TRP A 99 20.91 13.35 17.58
N GLN A 100 21.84 13.06 16.66
CA GLN A 100 23.26 13.42 16.81
C GLN A 100 23.47 14.93 16.71
N LYS A 101 22.78 15.62 15.79
CA LYS A 101 22.82 17.10 15.69
C LYS A 101 22.16 17.79 16.88
N MET A 102 21.04 17.26 17.37
CA MET A 102 20.33 17.81 18.55
C MET A 102 21.14 17.68 19.84
N ARG A 103 21.86 16.57 20.04
CA ARG A 103 22.72 16.39 21.22
C ARG A 103 23.83 17.45 21.27
N HIS A 104 24.42 17.82 20.12
CA HIS A 104 25.44 18.87 20.07
C HIS A 104 24.92 20.28 20.38
N TRP A 105 23.61 20.53 20.30
CA TRP A 105 23.01 21.83 20.66
C TRP A 105 22.57 21.91 22.13
N LEU A 106 22.30 20.75 22.77
CA LEU A 106 21.88 20.69 24.17
C LEU A 106 23.05 20.62 25.16
N ASP A 107 24.22 20.16 24.71
CA ASP A 107 25.44 20.04 25.52
C ASP A 107 26.38 21.27 25.39
N GLY A 108 25.90 22.39 24.80
CA GLY A 108 26.66 23.62 24.56
C GLY A 108 25.93 24.88 25.01
#